data_AF-A0A6N2E3L2-F1
#
_entry.id   AF-A0A6N2E3L2-F1
#
_cell.length_a   1.000
_cell.length_b   1.000
_cell.length_c   1.000
_cell.angle_alpha   90.00
_cell.angle_beta   90.00
_cell.angle_gamma   90.00
#
_symmetry.space_group_name_H-M   'P 1'
#
loop_
_entity.id
_entity.type
_entity.pdbx_description
1 polymer ?
#
loop_
_entity_poly.entity_id
_entity_poly.type
_entity_poly.pdbx_seq_one_letter_code
_entity_poly.pdbx_strand_id
1 'polypeptide(L)'
;MAEETESAGAAGAAADNGSLLERIVQEGKLARDPSQRAYAYAMLDEFVNKVLIEEEEPEKPAAPGADSYAKIEERIAKIDQVLSDQLNEILHHPELQKLEASWRGLNYLVMNSETGTRLKLRLLNISKAELLKDLEKAVEFDQSALFKKVYEEEYGTFGGYPYSVLVGDFEFGRTHPDMALIDKLSHVAAAAHAPFIAAASPGLFDMERFTELGVPRDLSKIFESLELIKWRSFRAGEDSRYVALVLPHVLMRLPYGPDTVPVEGLDFVEDVDGRDHGKYLWGNAAYTLAQRITHAFSLYGWTAAIRGVEGGGKVEGLPTHTFHTDEGDIALKCPTEIAITDRREKELNDLGF
;
A
#
# COMPACT_ATOMS: atom_id res chain seq x y z
N MET A 1 25.32 -34.49 85.96
CA MET A 1 24.18 -35.11 86.67
C MET A 1 22.97 -34.32 86.23
N ALA A 2 22.34 -34.80 85.15
CA ALA A 2 21.04 -35.50 85.19
C ALA A 2 19.93 -34.44 85.02
N GLU A 3 19.01 -34.52 84.07
CA GLU A 3 18.48 -35.64 83.30
C GLU A 3 17.79 -35.08 82.05
N GLU A 4 17.80 -35.87 80.97
CA GLU A 4 16.89 -35.72 79.85
C GLU A 4 15.45 -35.93 80.29
N THR A 5 14.51 -35.20 79.70
CA THR A 5 13.23 -35.80 79.33
C THR A 5 12.65 -35.07 78.12
N GLU A 6 12.56 -35.82 77.02
CA GLU A 6 11.80 -35.49 75.83
C GLU A 6 10.32 -35.23 76.16
N SER A 7 9.75 -34.26 75.47
CA SER A 7 8.30 -34.21 75.23
C SER A 7 8.09 -33.63 73.83
N ALA A 8 7.95 -34.54 72.88
CA ALA A 8 7.46 -34.27 71.54
C ALA A 8 6.04 -33.68 71.60
N GLY A 9 5.87 -32.50 71.00
CA GLY A 9 4.58 -31.88 70.74
C GLY A 9 4.52 -31.48 69.27
N ALA A 10 3.77 -32.25 68.50
CA ALA A 10 3.64 -32.17 67.05
C ALA A 10 3.25 -30.75 66.57
N ALA A 11 4.16 -30.11 65.83
CA ALA A 11 3.80 -28.99 64.97
C ALA A 11 3.07 -29.59 63.76
N GLY A 12 1.74 -29.52 63.79
CA GLY A 12 0.90 -29.86 62.64
C GLY A 12 1.33 -29.02 61.45
N ALA A 13 1.77 -29.71 60.39
CA ALA A 13 1.85 -29.15 59.07
C ALA A 13 0.44 -28.68 58.69
N ALA A 14 0.22 -27.37 58.73
CA ALA A 14 -0.96 -26.77 58.13
C ALA A 14 -0.87 -27.08 56.63
N ALA A 15 -1.66 -28.06 56.20
CA ALA A 15 -1.89 -28.33 54.79
C ALA A 15 -2.51 -27.07 54.18
N ASP A 16 -1.73 -26.42 53.32
CA ASP A 16 -2.13 -25.28 52.52
C ASP A 16 -3.20 -25.75 51.53
N ASN A 17 -4.47 -25.67 51.93
CA ASN A 17 -5.65 -25.98 51.12
C ASN A 17 -5.97 -24.82 50.16
N GLY A 18 -4.97 -24.32 49.44
CA GLY A 18 -5.22 -23.54 48.23
C GLY A 18 -5.64 -24.49 47.12
N SER A 19 -6.59 -24.07 46.28
CA SER A 19 -6.85 -24.81 45.04
C SER A 19 -5.54 -24.97 44.25
N LEU A 20 -5.35 -26.09 43.52
CA LEU A 20 -4.14 -26.33 42.71
C LEU A 20 -3.78 -25.10 41.84
N LEU A 21 -4.81 -24.40 41.34
CA LEU A 21 -4.70 -23.16 40.57
C LEU A 21 -4.12 -21.99 41.38
N GLU A 22 -4.56 -21.78 42.62
CA GLU A 22 -4.00 -20.74 43.50
C GLU A 22 -2.52 -21.00 43.79
N ARG A 23 -2.15 -22.27 43.95
CA ARG A 23 -0.78 -22.67 44.19
C ARG A 23 0.12 -22.44 42.95
N ILE A 24 -0.38 -22.73 41.75
CA ILE A 24 0.31 -22.44 40.48
C ILE A 24 0.47 -20.92 40.27
N VAL A 25 -0.55 -20.12 40.56
CA VAL A 25 -0.48 -18.65 40.41
C VAL A 25 0.52 -18.03 41.39
N GLN A 26 0.59 -18.53 42.62
CA GLN A 26 1.52 -18.06 43.65
C GLN A 26 2.97 -18.55 43.43
N GLU A 27 3.18 -19.84 43.15
CA GLU A 27 4.51 -20.42 42.90
C GLU A 27 5.08 -19.94 41.55
N GLY A 28 4.24 -19.77 40.53
CA GLY A 28 4.60 -19.29 39.19
C GLY A 28 4.81 -17.77 39.07
N LYS A 29 4.58 -17.00 40.14
CA LYS A 29 4.70 -15.52 40.18
C LYS A 29 3.91 -14.79 39.07
N LEU A 30 2.80 -15.37 38.61
CA LEU A 30 1.99 -14.88 37.49
C LEU A 30 1.19 -13.61 37.83
N ALA A 31 0.94 -13.34 39.12
CA ALA A 31 0.26 -12.14 39.58
C ALA A 31 1.05 -11.52 40.76
N ARG A 32 1.63 -10.33 40.54
CA ARG A 32 2.30 -9.57 41.62
C ARG A 32 1.33 -8.70 42.42
N ASP A 33 0.21 -8.35 41.81
CA ASP A 33 -0.87 -7.53 42.38
C ASP A 33 -2.21 -8.28 42.29
N PRO A 34 -3.15 -8.14 43.24
CA PRO A 34 -4.43 -8.86 43.20
C PRO A 34 -5.28 -8.56 41.96
N SER A 35 -5.07 -7.41 41.32
CA SER A 35 -5.72 -7.02 40.05
C SER A 35 -5.35 -7.93 38.87
N GLN A 36 -4.16 -8.55 38.89
CA GLN A 36 -3.64 -9.40 37.83
C GLN A 36 -4.10 -10.86 37.96
N ARG A 37 -4.71 -11.25 39.09
CA ARG A 37 -5.15 -12.63 39.33
C ARG A 37 -6.21 -13.09 38.34
N ALA A 38 -7.15 -12.21 37.97
CA ALA A 38 -8.20 -12.55 37.01
C ALA A 38 -7.62 -12.88 35.62
N TYR A 39 -6.63 -12.11 35.18
CA TYR A 39 -5.92 -12.36 33.91
C TYR A 39 -5.08 -13.64 33.96
N ALA A 40 -4.38 -13.89 35.08
CA ALA A 40 -3.62 -15.12 35.28
C ALA A 40 -4.52 -16.37 35.25
N TYR A 41 -5.71 -16.31 35.85
CA TYR A 41 -6.68 -17.41 35.77
C TYR A 41 -7.21 -17.61 34.35
N ALA A 42 -7.52 -16.54 33.61
CA ALA A 42 -7.95 -16.66 32.21
C ALA A 42 -6.88 -17.29 31.32
N MET A 43 -5.61 -16.93 31.51
CA MET A 43 -4.47 -17.50 30.78
C MET A 43 -4.27 -19.00 31.08
N LEU A 44 -4.40 -19.39 32.36
CA LEU A 44 -4.31 -20.79 32.77
C LEU A 44 -5.49 -21.62 32.23
N ASP A 45 -6.69 -21.06 32.23
CA ASP A 45 -7.87 -21.72 31.67
C ASP A 45 -7.73 -21.92 30.15
N GLU A 46 -7.25 -20.91 29.43
CA GLU A 46 -6.97 -21.03 28.00
C GLU A 46 -5.88 -22.07 27.70
N PHE A 47 -4.80 -22.09 28.50
CA PHE A 47 -3.74 -23.08 28.37
C PHE A 47 -4.26 -24.51 28.58
N VAL A 48 -5.05 -24.75 29.63
CA VAL A 48 -5.63 -26.08 29.90
C VAL A 48 -6.56 -26.50 28.76
N ASN A 49 -7.48 -25.63 28.35
CA ASN A 49 -8.47 -25.97 27.32
C ASN A 49 -7.84 -26.20 25.94
N LYS A 50 -6.84 -25.39 25.55
CA LYS A 50 -6.28 -25.44 24.19
C LYS A 50 -5.03 -26.32 24.05
N VAL A 51 -4.23 -26.49 25.11
CA VAL A 51 -2.98 -27.27 25.03
C VAL A 51 -3.14 -28.68 25.61
N LEU A 52 -4.03 -28.89 26.59
CA LEU A 52 -4.22 -30.19 27.22
C LEU A 52 -5.44 -30.97 26.71
N ILE A 53 -6.52 -30.28 26.29
CA ILE A 53 -7.80 -30.96 25.94
C ILE A 53 -7.99 -31.13 24.43
N GLU A 54 -7.59 -30.17 23.58
CA GLU A 54 -7.84 -30.24 22.12
C GLU A 54 -6.96 -31.24 21.34
N GLU A 55 -5.86 -31.76 21.91
CA GLU A 55 -4.92 -32.65 21.20
C GLU A 55 -4.83 -34.08 21.78
N GLU A 56 -5.81 -34.56 22.56
CA GLU A 56 -5.95 -35.99 22.84
C GLU A 56 -6.41 -36.76 21.57
N GLU A 57 -5.56 -36.84 20.54
CA GLU A 57 -5.53 -38.01 19.67
C GLU A 57 -4.83 -39.16 20.43
N PRO A 58 -5.38 -40.38 20.43
CA PRO A 58 -5.16 -41.37 21.50
C PRO A 58 -3.83 -42.14 21.45
N GLU A 59 -2.80 -41.69 20.73
CA GLU A 59 -1.66 -42.56 20.41
C GLU A 59 -0.28 -42.22 21.00
N LYS A 60 -0.08 -41.17 21.81
CA LYS A 60 1.22 -41.02 22.51
C LYS A 60 1.19 -40.20 23.81
N PRO A 61 1.54 -40.77 24.97
CA PRO A 61 1.72 -40.00 26.20
C PRO A 61 3.02 -39.19 26.10
N ALA A 62 2.87 -37.86 26.15
CA ALA A 62 3.96 -36.89 26.16
C ALA A 62 4.84 -36.99 27.42
N ALA A 63 6.16 -36.89 27.26
CA ALA A 63 7.10 -36.83 28.38
C ALA A 63 7.03 -35.47 29.10
N PRO A 64 7.14 -35.42 30.45
CA PRO A 64 6.89 -34.20 31.21
C PRO A 64 8.08 -33.22 31.14
N GLY A 65 7.81 -31.99 30.69
CA GLY A 65 8.63 -30.80 30.98
C GLY A 65 9.24 -30.08 29.78
N ALA A 66 9.74 -30.80 28.77
CA ALA A 66 10.33 -30.18 27.57
C ALA A 66 9.30 -29.94 26.44
N ASP A 67 8.19 -30.67 26.48
CA ASP A 67 7.18 -30.72 25.41
C ASP A 67 6.16 -29.58 25.51
N SER A 68 5.87 -29.07 26.72
CA SER A 68 4.83 -28.05 26.91
C SER A 68 5.20 -26.69 26.33
N TYR A 69 6.47 -26.28 26.39
CA TYR A 69 6.90 -25.00 25.81
C TYR A 69 6.86 -25.06 24.28
N ALA A 70 7.39 -26.13 23.68
CA ALA A 70 7.31 -26.38 22.24
C ALA A 70 5.86 -26.45 21.75
N LYS A 71 4.95 -27.05 22.52
CA LYS A 71 3.51 -27.08 22.22
C LYS A 71 2.84 -25.72 22.26
N ILE A 72 3.22 -24.85 23.19
CA ILE A 72 2.72 -23.46 23.22
C ILE A 72 3.22 -22.72 21.97
N GLU A 73 4.49 -22.85 21.62
CA GLU A 73 5.05 -22.24 20.40
C GLU A 73 4.36 -22.77 19.13
N GLU A 74 4.12 -24.08 19.02
CA GLU A 74 3.38 -24.67 17.90
C GLU A 74 1.95 -24.13 17.84
N ARG A 75 1.27 -23.98 18.98
CA ARG A 75 -0.09 -23.44 19.00
C ARG A 75 -0.13 -21.96 18.64
N ILE A 76 0.83 -21.17 19.11
CA ILE A 76 0.98 -19.76 18.71
C ILE A 76 1.20 -19.69 17.20
N ALA A 77 2.11 -20.49 16.65
CA ALA A 77 2.34 -20.55 15.21
C ALA A 77 1.08 -20.93 14.41
N LYS A 78 0.26 -21.88 14.90
CA LYS A 78 -1.04 -22.22 14.29
C LYS A 78 -2.02 -21.03 14.32
N ILE A 79 -2.07 -20.28 15.42
CA ILE A 79 -2.91 -19.08 15.53
C ILE A 79 -2.42 -17.99 14.57
N ASP A 80 -1.11 -17.77 14.54
CA ASP A 80 -0.46 -16.78 13.68
C ASP A 80 -0.67 -17.11 12.20
N GLN A 81 -0.66 -18.38 11.83
CA GLN A 81 -1.00 -18.83 10.49
C GLN A 81 -2.45 -18.49 10.12
N VAL A 82 -3.41 -18.81 10.98
CA VAL A 82 -4.84 -18.50 10.72
C VAL A 82 -5.07 -16.99 10.64
N LEU A 83 -4.43 -16.22 11.50
CA LEU A 83 -4.49 -14.75 11.45
C LEU A 83 -3.84 -14.20 10.19
N SER A 84 -2.70 -14.76 9.77
CA SER A 84 -1.98 -14.36 8.57
C SER A 84 -2.81 -14.62 7.32
N ASP A 85 -3.42 -15.81 7.20
CA ASP A 85 -4.30 -16.15 6.08
C ASP A 85 -5.48 -15.17 6.00
N GLN A 86 -6.12 -14.89 7.15
CA GLN A 86 -7.23 -13.95 7.20
C GLN A 86 -6.82 -12.51 6.88
N LEU A 87 -5.63 -12.08 7.31
CA LEU A 87 -5.10 -10.76 7.01
C LEU A 87 -4.72 -10.64 5.54
N ASN A 88 -4.14 -11.69 4.93
CA ASN A 88 -3.84 -11.72 3.51
C ASN A 88 -5.10 -11.51 2.66
N GLU A 89 -6.20 -12.21 2.98
CA GLU A 89 -7.49 -12.01 2.29
C GLU A 89 -8.02 -10.57 2.43
N ILE A 90 -7.88 -9.95 3.61
CA ILE A 90 -8.31 -8.57 3.84
C ILE A 90 -7.42 -7.58 3.07
N LEU A 91 -6.09 -7.72 3.20
CA LEU A 91 -5.10 -6.83 2.60
C LEU A 91 -5.09 -6.91 1.08
N HIS A 92 -5.33 -8.09 0.50
CA HIS A 92 -5.36 -8.30 -0.94
C HIS A 92 -6.74 -8.05 -1.55
N HIS A 93 -7.73 -7.64 -0.75
CA HIS A 93 -9.04 -7.26 -1.28
C HIS A 93 -8.92 -6.01 -2.19
N PRO A 94 -9.46 -6.03 -3.43
CA PRO A 94 -9.23 -4.96 -4.41
C PRO A 94 -9.65 -3.56 -3.95
N GLU A 95 -10.73 -3.45 -3.16
CA GLU A 95 -11.18 -2.16 -2.63
C GLU A 95 -10.22 -1.59 -1.60
N LEU A 96 -9.66 -2.44 -0.73
CA LEU A 96 -8.71 -1.99 0.28
C LEU A 96 -7.37 -1.66 -0.36
N GLN A 97 -6.87 -2.50 -1.27
CA GLN A 97 -5.65 -2.23 -2.02
C GLN A 97 -5.73 -0.91 -2.78
N LYS A 98 -6.86 -0.63 -3.45
CA LYS A 98 -7.04 0.64 -4.16
C LYS A 98 -7.00 1.83 -3.21
N LEU A 99 -7.69 1.74 -2.07
CA LEU A 99 -7.69 2.80 -1.06
C LEU A 99 -6.29 2.99 -0.46
N GLU A 100 -5.61 1.89 -0.12
CA GLU A 100 -4.26 1.90 0.44
C GLU A 100 -3.26 2.49 -0.57
N ALA A 101 -3.35 2.12 -1.86
CA ALA A 101 -2.50 2.62 -2.93
C ALA A 101 -2.65 4.15 -3.10
N SER A 102 -3.88 4.66 -3.11
CA SER A 102 -4.17 6.10 -3.17
C SER A 102 -3.56 6.85 -1.98
N TRP A 103 -3.82 6.39 -0.75
CA TRP A 103 -3.33 7.06 0.46
C TRP A 103 -1.81 6.94 0.63
N ARG A 104 -1.22 5.79 0.27
CA ARG A 104 0.24 5.64 0.29
C ARG A 104 0.92 6.46 -0.79
N GLY A 105 0.34 6.55 -1.98
CA GLY A 105 0.82 7.44 -3.04
C GLY A 105 0.80 8.90 -2.61
N LEU A 106 -0.28 9.34 -1.97
CA LEU A 106 -0.37 10.68 -1.39
C LEU A 106 0.66 10.88 -0.26
N ASN A 107 0.79 9.90 0.65
CA ASN A 107 1.78 9.94 1.71
C ASN A 107 3.21 10.03 1.16
N TYR A 108 3.51 9.27 0.10
CA TYR A 108 4.78 9.34 -0.62
C TYR A 108 5.04 10.75 -1.16
N LEU A 109 4.04 11.37 -1.80
CA LEU A 109 4.18 12.74 -2.32
C LEU A 109 4.42 13.75 -1.19
N VAL A 110 3.67 13.65 -0.08
CA VAL A 110 3.77 14.59 1.05
C VAL A 110 5.11 14.45 1.77
N MET A 111 5.53 13.22 2.10
CA MET A 111 6.76 12.98 2.87
C MET A 111 8.02 13.26 2.08
N ASN A 112 7.97 13.16 0.74
CA ASN A 112 9.10 13.41 -0.14
C ASN A 112 9.05 14.80 -0.80
N SER A 113 8.17 15.70 -0.36
CA SER A 113 8.11 17.09 -0.85
C SER A 113 8.47 18.07 0.27
N GLU A 114 9.39 19.00 -0.03
CA GLU A 114 9.76 20.07 0.90
C GLU A 114 8.68 21.17 0.91
N THR A 115 7.59 20.92 1.62
CA THR A 115 6.49 21.89 1.78
C THR A 115 6.92 23.08 2.64
N GLY A 116 6.40 24.26 2.33
CA GLY A 116 6.75 25.49 3.02
C GLY A 116 5.89 26.67 2.58
N THR A 117 6.41 27.89 2.71
CA THR A 117 5.67 29.10 2.27
C THR A 117 5.49 29.16 0.76
N ARG A 118 6.45 28.63 -0.01
CA ARG A 118 6.47 28.64 -1.48
C ARG A 118 5.87 27.39 -2.13
N LEU A 119 5.85 26.25 -1.44
CA LEU A 119 5.36 24.98 -1.95
C LEU A 119 4.21 24.49 -1.06
N LYS A 120 3.02 24.45 -1.62
CA LYS A 120 1.79 24.02 -0.94
C LYS A 120 1.17 22.86 -1.70
N LEU A 121 0.74 21.84 -0.98
CA LEU A 121 -0.07 20.75 -1.51
C LEU A 121 -1.50 20.93 -1.02
N ARG A 122 -2.47 20.88 -1.94
CA ARG A 122 -3.90 20.97 -1.61
C ARG A 122 -4.59 19.71 -2.11
N LEU A 123 -5.36 19.08 -1.24
CA LEU A 123 -6.08 17.85 -1.54
C LEU A 123 -7.55 18.16 -1.80
N LEU A 124 -8.05 17.67 -2.93
CA LEU A 124 -9.48 17.61 -3.24
C LEU A 124 -9.88 16.13 -3.30
N ASN A 125 -10.67 15.67 -2.33
CA ASN A 125 -11.23 14.33 -2.36
C ASN A 125 -12.45 14.31 -3.30
N ILE A 126 -12.34 13.63 -4.43
CA ILE A 126 -13.42 13.47 -5.40
C ILE A 126 -13.26 12.15 -6.16
N SER A 127 -14.36 11.44 -6.39
CA SER A 127 -14.33 10.25 -7.23
C SER A 127 -14.33 10.60 -8.72
N LYS A 128 -13.77 9.71 -9.55
CA LYS A 128 -13.76 9.87 -11.02
C LYS A 128 -15.17 10.08 -11.61
N ALA A 129 -16.16 9.38 -11.07
CA ALA A 129 -17.55 9.47 -11.51
C ALA A 129 -18.21 10.82 -11.14
N GLU A 130 -17.93 11.35 -9.95
CA GLU A 130 -18.41 12.67 -9.55
C GLU A 130 -17.77 13.79 -10.37
N LEU A 131 -16.47 13.66 -10.67
CA LEU A 131 -15.74 14.60 -11.51
C LEU A 131 -16.33 14.66 -12.92
N LEU A 132 -16.61 13.51 -13.53
CA LEU A 132 -17.27 13.44 -14.83
C LEU A 132 -18.67 14.06 -14.78
N LYS A 133 -19.46 13.74 -13.75
CA LYS A 133 -20.82 14.26 -13.58
C LYS A 133 -20.84 15.78 -13.41
N ASP A 134 -19.87 16.36 -12.71
CA ASP A 134 -19.74 17.82 -12.57
C ASP A 134 -19.48 18.47 -13.93
N LEU A 135 -18.51 17.94 -14.69
CA LEU A 135 -18.11 18.44 -16.00
C LEU A 135 -19.15 18.16 -17.11
N GLU A 136 -20.04 17.18 -16.95
CA GLU A 136 -21.18 16.92 -17.84
C GLU A 136 -22.41 17.76 -17.52
N LYS A 137 -22.59 18.12 -16.25
CA LYS A 137 -23.72 18.97 -15.83
C LYS A 137 -23.52 20.42 -16.25
N ALA A 138 -22.27 20.88 -16.32
CA ALA A 138 -21.95 22.21 -16.80
C ALA A 138 -22.22 22.33 -18.31
N VAL A 139 -22.86 23.43 -18.72
CA VAL A 139 -23.13 23.71 -20.15
C VAL A 139 -21.82 23.95 -20.89
N GLU A 140 -20.90 24.66 -20.24
CA GLU A 140 -19.53 24.92 -20.68
C GLU A 140 -18.58 24.56 -19.54
N PHE A 141 -17.33 24.23 -19.86
CA PHE A 141 -16.35 23.76 -18.87
C PHE A 141 -16.04 24.81 -17.78
N ASP A 142 -16.15 26.09 -18.12
CA ASP A 142 -15.90 27.24 -17.25
C ASP A 142 -16.97 27.44 -16.14
N GLN A 143 -18.11 26.77 -16.26
CA GLN A 143 -19.18 26.81 -15.25
C GLN A 143 -19.13 25.64 -14.26
N SER A 144 -18.21 24.69 -14.46
CA SER A 144 -18.03 23.52 -13.60
C SER A 144 -17.56 23.90 -12.19
N ALA A 145 -17.87 23.09 -11.18
CA ALA A 145 -17.38 23.33 -9.83
C ALA A 145 -15.86 23.18 -9.75
N LEU A 146 -15.28 22.28 -10.55
CA LEU A 146 -13.82 22.16 -10.68
C LEU A 146 -13.19 23.45 -11.19
N PHE A 147 -13.72 24.03 -12.28
CA PHE A 147 -13.18 25.26 -12.83
C PHE A 147 -13.24 26.43 -11.85
N LYS A 148 -14.34 26.57 -11.10
CA LYS A 148 -14.45 27.59 -10.06
C LYS A 148 -13.34 27.46 -9.01
N LYS A 149 -13.05 26.24 -8.57
CA LYS A 149 -12.02 25.97 -7.56
C LYS A 149 -10.60 26.17 -8.06
N VAL A 150 -10.32 25.77 -9.30
CA VAL A 150 -8.97 25.82 -9.87
C VAL A 150 -8.67 27.20 -10.45
N TYR A 151 -9.60 27.76 -11.20
CA TYR A 151 -9.44 29.02 -11.90
C TYR A 151 -9.99 30.21 -11.09
N GLU A 152 -11.30 30.30 -10.84
CA GLU A 152 -11.91 31.52 -10.29
C GLU A 152 -11.41 31.85 -8.87
N GLU A 153 -11.41 30.88 -7.95
CA GLU A 153 -11.05 31.08 -6.54
C GLU A 153 -9.56 31.42 -6.34
N GLU A 154 -8.68 31.04 -7.28
CA GLU A 154 -7.23 31.18 -7.13
C GLU A 154 -6.59 31.98 -8.28
N TYR A 155 -6.54 31.43 -9.49
CA TYR A 155 -5.86 32.06 -10.64
C TYR A 155 -6.53 33.38 -11.06
N GLY A 156 -7.87 33.42 -11.08
CA GLY A 156 -8.67 34.57 -11.48
C GLY A 156 -8.91 35.59 -10.35
N THR A 157 -8.56 35.26 -9.10
CA THR A 157 -8.76 36.13 -7.94
C THR A 157 -7.50 36.90 -7.58
N PHE A 158 -7.63 38.21 -7.37
CA PHE A 158 -6.51 39.05 -6.95
C PHE A 158 -5.98 38.63 -5.58
N GLY A 159 -4.69 38.25 -5.52
CA GLY A 159 -4.05 37.77 -4.31
C GLY A 159 -4.24 36.27 -4.02
N GLY A 160 -4.81 35.51 -4.96
CA GLY A 160 -4.89 34.04 -4.89
C GLY A 160 -3.54 33.35 -5.12
N TYR A 161 -3.51 32.04 -4.88
CA TYR A 161 -2.35 31.18 -5.10
C TYR A 161 -2.63 30.23 -6.28
N PRO A 162 -2.20 30.60 -7.51
CA PRO A 162 -2.50 29.80 -8.69
C PRO A 162 -1.90 28.39 -8.59
N TYR A 163 -2.67 27.39 -9.01
CA TYR A 163 -2.18 26.02 -9.08
C TYR A 163 -1.18 25.86 -10.22
N SER A 164 -0.02 25.28 -9.94
CA SER A 164 1.00 25.05 -10.97
C SER A 164 0.81 23.73 -11.70
N VAL A 165 0.33 22.70 -11.02
CA VAL A 165 0.12 21.35 -11.54
C VAL A 165 -1.09 20.74 -10.84
N LEU A 166 -1.87 19.97 -11.59
CA LEU A 166 -2.97 19.16 -11.08
C LEU A 166 -2.55 17.68 -11.16
N VAL A 167 -2.67 16.96 -10.05
CA VAL A 167 -2.34 15.53 -9.98
C VAL A 167 -3.64 14.77 -9.75
N GLY A 168 -4.02 13.95 -10.72
CA GLY A 168 -5.19 13.09 -10.66
C GLY A 168 -4.79 11.67 -10.27
N ASP A 169 -5.29 11.20 -9.13
CA ASP A 169 -5.17 9.79 -8.76
C ASP A 169 -6.19 8.91 -9.49
N PHE A 170 -6.14 8.98 -10.82
CA PHE A 170 -7.01 8.25 -11.72
C PHE A 170 -6.20 7.55 -12.79
N GLU A 171 -6.71 6.41 -13.23
CA GLU A 171 -6.22 5.72 -14.42
C GLU A 171 -7.18 5.96 -15.57
N PHE A 172 -6.66 6.37 -16.73
CA PHE A 172 -7.45 6.62 -17.94
C PHE A 172 -7.27 5.48 -18.95
N GLY A 173 -8.37 4.81 -19.28
CA GLY A 173 -8.43 3.80 -20.33
C GLY A 173 -9.04 4.33 -21.62
N ARG A 174 -9.35 3.42 -22.55
CA ARG A 174 -10.01 3.75 -23.84
C ARG A 174 -11.52 3.98 -23.75
N THR A 175 -12.10 3.87 -22.54
CA THR A 175 -13.56 3.90 -22.37
C THR A 175 -14.15 5.26 -22.72
N HIS A 176 -15.41 5.28 -23.18
CA HIS A 176 -16.09 6.54 -23.53
C HIS A 176 -16.13 7.57 -22.39
N PRO A 177 -16.48 7.20 -21.13
CA PRO A 177 -16.47 8.13 -20.00
C PRO A 177 -15.07 8.68 -19.71
N ASP A 178 -14.02 7.86 -19.80
CA ASP A 178 -12.64 8.28 -19.55
C ASP A 178 -12.16 9.29 -20.58
N MET A 179 -12.46 9.02 -21.86
CA MET A 179 -12.11 9.92 -22.95
C MET A 179 -12.88 11.25 -22.89
N ALA A 180 -14.14 11.23 -22.46
CA ALA A 180 -14.91 12.46 -22.24
C ALA A 180 -14.36 13.26 -21.05
N LEU A 181 -13.93 12.56 -19.99
CA LEU A 181 -13.37 13.19 -18.80
C LEU A 181 -12.02 13.85 -19.09
N ILE A 182 -11.09 13.15 -19.74
CA ILE A 182 -9.74 13.67 -20.03
C ILE A 182 -9.78 14.88 -20.97
N ASP A 183 -10.70 14.86 -21.94
CA ASP A 183 -10.95 15.97 -22.88
C ASP A 183 -11.40 17.23 -22.13
N LYS A 184 -12.43 17.12 -21.28
CA LYS A 184 -12.91 18.25 -20.46
C LYS A 184 -11.88 18.73 -19.43
N LEU A 185 -11.12 17.82 -18.83
CA LEU A 185 -10.03 18.19 -17.92
C LEU A 185 -8.92 18.95 -18.65
N SER A 186 -8.65 18.61 -19.91
CA SER A 186 -7.64 19.33 -20.72
C SER A 186 -8.03 20.79 -20.92
N HIS A 187 -9.30 21.10 -21.15
CA HIS A 187 -9.78 22.49 -21.25
C HIS A 187 -9.62 23.27 -19.92
N VAL A 188 -9.95 22.64 -18.79
CA VAL A 188 -9.77 23.26 -17.46
C VAL A 188 -8.28 23.49 -17.16
N ALA A 189 -7.43 22.50 -17.45
CA ALA A 189 -5.98 22.57 -17.28
C ALA A 189 -5.34 23.65 -18.17
N ALA A 190 -5.78 23.74 -19.43
CA ALA A 190 -5.32 24.74 -20.38
C ALA A 190 -5.72 26.16 -19.96
N ALA A 191 -6.95 26.36 -19.51
CA ALA A 191 -7.43 27.66 -19.04
C ALA A 191 -6.68 28.14 -17.79
N ALA A 192 -6.40 27.24 -16.83
CA ALA A 192 -5.67 27.54 -15.60
C ALA A 192 -4.14 27.56 -15.76
N HIS A 193 -3.60 27.21 -16.94
CA HIS A 193 -2.18 26.97 -17.17
C HIS A 193 -1.54 26.00 -16.17
N ALA A 194 -2.31 24.98 -15.75
CA ALA A 194 -1.92 24.01 -14.76
C ALA A 194 -1.98 22.60 -15.38
N PRO A 195 -0.85 22.03 -15.84
CA PRO A 195 -0.84 20.70 -16.45
C PRO A 195 -1.44 19.65 -15.53
N PHE A 196 -2.27 18.78 -16.09
CA PHE A 196 -2.91 17.65 -15.42
C PHE A 196 -2.11 16.38 -15.66
N ILE A 197 -1.71 15.72 -14.57
CA ILE A 197 -0.92 14.49 -14.58
C ILE A 197 -1.76 13.38 -13.96
N ALA A 198 -1.89 12.25 -14.66
CA ALA A 198 -2.61 11.07 -14.19
C ALA A 198 -1.96 9.79 -14.73
N ALA A 199 -2.45 8.61 -14.35
CA ALA A 199 -1.95 7.35 -14.90
C ALA A 199 -2.71 6.94 -16.18
N ALA A 200 -2.02 6.27 -17.09
CA ALA A 200 -2.68 5.47 -18.12
C ALA A 200 -3.12 4.14 -17.51
N SER A 201 -4.29 3.63 -17.91
CA SER A 201 -4.70 2.26 -17.58
C SER A 201 -4.11 1.27 -18.60
N PRO A 202 -3.78 0.02 -18.21
CA PRO A 202 -3.41 -1.04 -19.15
C PRO A 202 -4.44 -1.23 -20.27
N GLY A 203 -5.72 -0.99 -19.96
CA GLY A 203 -6.82 -1.09 -20.90
C GLY A 203 -6.72 -0.11 -22.08
N LEU A 204 -5.90 0.95 -22.01
CA LEU A 204 -5.62 1.84 -23.14
C LEU A 204 -4.77 1.16 -24.23
N PHE A 205 -3.97 0.16 -23.86
CA PHE A 205 -3.09 -0.63 -24.75
C PHE A 205 -3.71 -1.97 -25.16
N ASP A 206 -4.99 -2.20 -24.87
CA ASP A 206 -5.65 -3.50 -25.07
C ASP A 206 -5.01 -4.64 -24.27
N MET A 207 -4.58 -4.32 -23.05
CA MET A 207 -3.96 -5.23 -22.09
C MET A 207 -4.73 -5.24 -20.78
N GLU A 208 -4.65 -6.35 -20.05
CA GLU A 208 -5.17 -6.43 -18.68
C GLU A 208 -4.15 -5.89 -17.66
N ARG A 209 -2.85 -6.05 -17.94
CA ARG A 209 -1.74 -5.69 -17.03
C ARG A 209 -0.55 -5.12 -17.79
N PHE A 210 0.26 -4.24 -17.18
CA PHE A 210 1.48 -3.73 -17.83
C PHE A 210 2.58 -4.77 -17.98
N THR A 211 2.49 -5.93 -17.32
CA THR A 211 3.41 -7.07 -17.54
C THR A 211 3.38 -7.57 -18.99
N GLU A 212 2.28 -7.35 -19.71
CA GLU A 212 2.10 -7.75 -21.11
C GLU A 212 2.67 -6.71 -22.09
N LEU A 213 3.17 -5.58 -21.58
CA LEU A 213 3.74 -4.51 -22.39
C LEU A 213 4.99 -4.95 -23.17
N GLY A 214 5.61 -6.09 -22.84
CA GLY A 214 6.69 -6.69 -23.64
C GLY A 214 6.23 -7.51 -24.85
N VAL A 215 4.94 -7.88 -24.92
CA VAL A 215 4.42 -8.87 -25.89
C VAL A 215 4.21 -8.29 -27.29
N PRO A 216 3.53 -7.12 -27.47
CA PRO A 216 3.31 -6.59 -28.82
C PRO A 216 4.63 -6.14 -29.47
N ARG A 217 4.82 -6.48 -30.74
CA ARG A 217 6.03 -6.04 -31.47
C ARG A 217 6.09 -4.53 -31.74
N ASP A 218 4.92 -3.89 -31.84
CA ASP A 218 4.75 -2.48 -32.20
C ASP A 218 3.50 -1.93 -31.51
N LEU A 219 3.68 -1.00 -30.57
CA LEU A 219 2.57 -0.37 -29.84
C LEU A 219 1.76 0.58 -30.73
N SER A 220 2.37 1.18 -31.74
CA SER A 220 1.73 2.21 -32.57
C SER A 220 0.51 1.66 -33.30
N LYS A 221 0.58 0.40 -33.74
CA LYS A 221 -0.52 -0.31 -34.42
C LYS A 221 -1.75 -0.49 -33.54
N ILE A 222 -1.57 -0.61 -32.22
CA ILE A 222 -2.71 -0.71 -31.29
C ILE A 222 -3.52 0.59 -31.37
N PHE A 223 -2.85 1.74 -31.33
CA PHE A 223 -3.46 3.06 -31.41
C PHE A 223 -4.04 3.42 -32.80
N GLU A 224 -3.70 2.66 -33.85
CA GLU A 224 -4.31 2.81 -35.18
C GLU A 224 -5.72 2.21 -35.28
N SER A 225 -6.13 1.39 -34.31
CA SER A 225 -7.46 0.77 -34.24
C SER A 225 -8.60 1.79 -34.27
N LEU A 226 -9.76 1.36 -34.78
CA LEU A 226 -10.98 2.16 -34.80
C LEU A 226 -11.50 2.45 -33.38
N GLU A 227 -11.18 1.60 -32.41
CA GLU A 227 -11.57 1.81 -31.00
C GLU A 227 -10.88 3.03 -30.36
N LEU A 228 -9.69 3.39 -30.86
CA LEU A 228 -8.88 4.49 -30.34
C LEU A 228 -8.97 5.76 -31.21
N ILE A 229 -10.01 5.89 -32.04
CA ILE A 229 -10.27 7.13 -32.80
C ILE A 229 -10.40 8.33 -31.85
N LYS A 230 -11.15 8.19 -30.75
CA LYS A 230 -11.33 9.28 -29.77
C LYS A 230 -10.01 9.69 -29.13
N TRP A 231 -9.17 8.73 -28.79
CA TRP A 231 -7.83 8.99 -28.25
C TRP A 231 -6.96 9.75 -29.25
N ARG A 232 -6.94 9.35 -30.52
CA ARG A 232 -6.22 10.07 -31.57
C ARG A 232 -6.76 11.48 -31.80
N SER A 233 -8.08 11.65 -31.80
CA SER A 233 -8.70 12.98 -31.89
C SER A 233 -8.33 13.87 -30.70
N PHE A 234 -8.33 13.33 -29.48
CA PHE A 234 -7.89 14.02 -28.28
C PHE A 234 -6.43 14.47 -28.40
N ARG A 235 -5.52 13.57 -28.78
CA ARG A 235 -4.09 13.89 -29.00
C ARG A 235 -3.85 14.93 -30.10
N ALA A 236 -4.72 15.00 -31.11
CA ALA A 236 -4.64 16.03 -32.15
C ALA A 236 -5.16 17.40 -31.68
N GLY A 237 -5.91 17.43 -30.57
CA GLY A 237 -6.44 18.65 -29.96
C GLY A 237 -5.35 19.51 -29.33
N GLU A 238 -5.54 20.83 -29.37
CA GLU A 238 -4.54 21.79 -28.91
C GLU A 238 -4.29 21.72 -27.40
N ASP A 239 -5.36 21.50 -26.63
CA ASP A 239 -5.36 21.49 -25.17
C ASP A 239 -4.76 20.20 -24.57
N SER A 240 -4.62 19.15 -25.38
CA SER A 240 -4.01 17.88 -24.97
C SER A 240 -2.57 18.03 -24.47
N ARG A 241 -1.87 19.10 -24.88
CA ARG A 241 -0.52 19.45 -24.40
C ARG A 241 -0.44 19.67 -22.88
N TYR A 242 -1.57 19.97 -22.23
CA TYR A 242 -1.66 20.18 -20.79
C TYR A 242 -1.94 18.87 -20.03
N VAL A 243 -2.05 17.74 -20.71
CA VAL A 243 -2.31 16.45 -20.08
C VAL A 243 -1.11 15.53 -20.29
N ALA A 244 -0.63 14.93 -19.20
CA ALA A 244 0.39 13.89 -19.22
C ALA A 244 -0.16 12.63 -18.56
N LEU A 245 -0.09 11.49 -19.26
CA LEU A 245 -0.44 10.19 -18.71
C LEU A 245 0.84 9.40 -18.47
N VAL A 246 1.09 9.00 -17.23
CA VAL A 246 2.28 8.26 -16.84
C VAL A 246 1.99 6.77 -16.66
N LEU A 247 2.99 5.95 -16.94
CA LEU A 247 2.99 4.51 -16.74
C LEU A 247 4.44 4.01 -16.57
N PRO A 248 4.66 2.82 -16.01
CA PRO A 248 3.69 1.91 -15.39
C PRO A 248 3.44 2.27 -13.91
N HIS A 249 2.61 1.48 -13.20
CA HIS A 249 2.49 1.63 -11.75
C HIS A 249 3.81 1.34 -11.03
N VAL A 250 3.95 1.92 -9.84
CA VAL A 250 5.13 1.81 -8.98
C VAL A 250 4.76 1.13 -7.66
N LEU A 251 5.70 0.37 -7.11
CA LEU A 251 5.50 -0.32 -5.85
C LEU A 251 5.50 0.68 -4.69
N MET A 252 4.40 0.75 -3.93
CA MET A 252 4.23 1.73 -2.86
C MET A 252 4.76 1.26 -1.50
N ARG A 253 4.86 -0.06 -1.30
CA ARG A 253 5.29 -0.67 -0.03
C ARG A 253 5.99 -2.02 -0.28
N LEU A 254 6.92 -2.37 0.62
CA LEU A 254 7.45 -3.73 0.74
C LEU A 254 6.45 -4.68 1.42
N PRO A 255 6.26 -5.91 0.93
CA PRO A 255 5.48 -6.93 1.62
C PRO A 255 5.91 -7.11 3.07
N TYR A 256 4.96 -7.33 3.97
CA TYR A 256 5.27 -7.59 5.38
C TYR A 256 5.87 -8.97 5.55
N GLY A 257 6.81 -9.08 6.47
CA GLY A 257 7.52 -10.33 6.74
C GLY A 257 8.64 -10.11 7.75
N PRO A 258 9.08 -11.17 8.43
CA PRO A 258 10.12 -11.09 9.45
C PRO A 258 11.46 -10.58 8.89
N ASP A 259 11.78 -10.93 7.64
CA ASP A 259 13.01 -10.52 6.94
C ASP A 259 12.92 -9.13 6.30
N THR A 260 11.70 -8.62 6.09
CA THR A 260 11.44 -7.36 5.37
C THR A 260 10.96 -6.27 6.33
N VAL A 261 9.67 -6.27 6.63
CA VAL A 261 9.01 -5.30 7.51
C VAL A 261 8.29 -6.11 8.60
N PRO A 262 8.95 -6.35 9.76
CA PRO A 262 8.35 -7.13 10.82
C PRO A 262 7.19 -6.38 11.48
N VAL A 263 6.16 -7.13 11.89
CA VAL A 263 5.00 -6.60 12.59
C VAL A 263 5.14 -6.90 14.08
N GLU A 264 4.83 -5.94 14.94
CA GLU A 264 4.87 -6.15 16.38
C GLU A 264 3.66 -6.98 16.85
N GLY A 265 3.93 -8.07 17.57
CA GLY A 265 2.89 -8.88 18.25
C GLY A 265 2.27 -10.01 17.42
N LEU A 266 2.64 -10.15 16.15
CA LEU A 266 2.21 -11.23 15.26
C LEU A 266 3.34 -11.54 14.27
N ASP A 267 3.70 -12.82 14.10
CA ASP A 267 4.63 -13.24 13.05
C ASP A 267 3.91 -13.29 11.69
N PHE A 268 3.60 -12.11 11.15
CA PHE A 268 2.85 -11.97 9.92
C PHE A 268 3.77 -12.06 8.70
N VAL A 269 3.50 -13.05 7.86
CA VAL A 269 4.13 -13.21 6.53
C VAL A 269 3.08 -12.94 5.46
N GLU A 270 3.25 -11.86 4.72
CA GLU A 270 2.35 -11.53 3.62
C GLU A 270 2.56 -12.52 2.46
N ASP A 271 1.48 -13.11 1.96
CA ASP A 271 1.55 -14.13 0.90
C ASP A 271 1.88 -13.51 -0.45
N VAL A 272 3.17 -13.27 -0.71
CA VAL A 272 3.66 -12.64 -1.93
C VAL A 272 4.87 -13.39 -2.48
N ASP A 273 4.65 -14.21 -3.52
CA ASP A 273 5.64 -15.11 -4.11
C ASP A 273 6.42 -14.52 -5.30
N GLY A 274 6.15 -13.26 -5.66
CA GLY A 274 6.75 -12.61 -6.82
C GLY A 274 6.11 -12.94 -8.17
N ARG A 275 5.29 -13.98 -8.26
CA ARG A 275 4.61 -14.42 -9.50
C ARG A 275 3.34 -13.63 -9.72
N ASP A 276 2.49 -13.59 -8.69
CA ASP A 276 1.26 -12.82 -8.76
C ASP A 276 1.56 -11.34 -8.52
N HIS A 277 1.36 -10.54 -9.57
CA HIS A 277 1.56 -9.11 -9.50
C HIS A 277 0.40 -8.43 -8.76
N GLY A 278 -0.81 -9.02 -8.74
CA GLY A 278 -1.98 -8.43 -8.08
C GLY A 278 -1.87 -8.37 -6.56
N LYS A 279 -1.04 -9.22 -5.95
CA LYS A 279 -0.83 -9.22 -4.49
C LYS A 279 0.08 -8.09 -4.01
N TYR A 280 0.87 -7.49 -4.89
CA TYR A 280 1.69 -6.33 -4.55
C TYR A 280 0.85 -5.05 -4.53
N LEU A 281 1.20 -4.15 -3.62
CA LEU A 281 0.57 -2.84 -3.54
C LEU A 281 1.16 -1.88 -4.59
N TRP A 282 0.62 -1.96 -5.80
CA TRP A 282 0.91 -1.01 -6.88
C TRP A 282 0.14 0.28 -6.65
N GLY A 283 0.80 1.41 -6.88
CA GLY A 283 0.16 2.71 -6.85
C GLY A 283 0.47 3.57 -8.06
N ASN A 284 -0.25 4.67 -8.13
CA ASN A 284 -0.23 5.57 -9.26
C ASN A 284 1.12 6.30 -9.40
N ALA A 285 1.77 6.15 -10.56
CA ALA A 285 3.02 6.82 -10.88
C ALA A 285 2.87 8.35 -11.03
N ALA A 286 1.65 8.88 -11.11
CA ALA A 286 1.43 10.32 -11.12
C ALA A 286 2.02 10.98 -9.85
N TYR A 287 1.99 10.28 -8.72
CA TYR A 287 2.59 10.74 -7.47
C TYR A 287 4.13 10.82 -7.55
N THR A 288 4.80 9.89 -8.23
CA THR A 288 6.26 9.91 -8.36
C THR A 288 6.71 11.03 -9.30
N LEU A 289 6.02 11.24 -10.42
CA LEU A 289 6.30 12.39 -11.30
C LEU A 289 6.01 13.72 -10.59
N ALA A 290 4.89 13.82 -9.87
CA ALA A 290 4.58 15.00 -9.07
C ALA A 290 5.66 15.30 -8.03
N GLN A 291 6.21 14.26 -7.39
CA GLN A 291 7.29 14.40 -6.44
C GLN A 291 8.60 14.88 -7.11
N ARG A 292 8.90 14.46 -8.34
CA ARG A 292 10.03 15.02 -9.11
C ARG A 292 9.82 16.49 -9.45
N ILE A 293 8.58 16.91 -9.75
CA ILE A 293 8.23 18.31 -10.00
C ILE A 293 8.42 19.17 -8.74
N THR A 294 7.92 18.71 -7.60
CA THR A 294 8.09 19.43 -6.32
C THR A 294 9.56 19.53 -5.93
N HIS A 295 10.31 18.44 -6.10
CA HIS A 295 11.76 18.42 -5.85
C HIS A 295 12.54 19.39 -6.75
N ALA A 296 12.26 19.42 -8.05
CA ALA A 296 12.89 20.36 -8.98
C ALA A 296 12.60 21.82 -8.59
N PHE A 297 11.35 22.11 -8.18
CA PHE A 297 10.98 23.43 -7.71
C PHE A 297 11.69 23.81 -6.40
N SER A 298 11.83 22.88 -5.45
CA SER A 298 12.54 23.16 -4.19
C SER A 298 14.03 23.46 -4.41
N LEU A 299 14.69 22.72 -5.30
CA LEU A 299 16.11 22.91 -5.60
C LEU A 299 16.39 24.16 -6.45
N TYR A 300 15.62 24.37 -7.51
CA TYR A 300 15.94 25.36 -8.54
C TYR A 300 14.98 26.55 -8.57
N GLY A 301 13.81 26.45 -7.94
CA GLY A 301 12.72 27.41 -8.08
C GLY A 301 11.95 27.30 -9.41
N TRP A 302 12.28 26.30 -10.24
CA TRP A 302 11.72 26.07 -11.58
C TRP A 302 11.56 24.56 -11.81
N THR A 303 10.56 24.17 -12.61
CA THR A 303 10.16 22.76 -12.81
C THR A 303 10.73 22.12 -14.08
N ALA A 304 11.88 22.59 -14.56
CA ALA A 304 12.48 22.09 -15.80
C ALA A 304 13.23 20.75 -15.64
N ALA A 305 13.83 20.52 -14.47
CA ALA A 305 14.68 19.36 -14.19
C ALA A 305 13.87 18.16 -13.68
N ILE A 306 12.97 17.64 -14.54
CA ILE A 306 12.00 16.57 -14.18
C ILE A 306 12.14 15.32 -15.04
N ARG A 307 13.13 15.25 -15.94
CA ARG A 307 13.33 14.15 -16.89
C ARG A 307 14.80 13.75 -17.01
N GLY A 308 15.04 12.50 -17.41
CA GLY A 308 16.38 11.95 -17.60
C GLY A 308 17.05 11.51 -16.29
N VAL A 309 17.92 10.51 -16.39
CA VAL A 309 18.58 9.88 -15.24
C VAL A 309 19.43 10.87 -14.44
N GLU A 310 20.19 11.71 -15.14
CA GLU A 310 20.99 12.77 -14.52
C GLU A 310 20.31 14.15 -14.59
N GLY A 311 19.18 14.25 -15.30
CA GLY A 311 18.44 15.51 -15.53
C GLY A 311 17.38 15.82 -14.47
N GLY A 312 17.39 15.11 -13.34
CA GLY A 312 16.44 15.30 -12.24
C GLY A 312 15.19 14.41 -12.30
N GLY A 313 15.05 13.58 -13.34
CA GLY A 313 13.94 12.61 -13.48
C GLY A 313 14.14 11.29 -12.74
N LYS A 314 15.31 11.06 -12.14
CA LYS A 314 15.59 9.83 -11.38
C LYS A 314 14.72 9.77 -10.12
N VAL A 315 13.94 8.69 -9.98
CA VAL A 315 13.22 8.35 -8.77
C VAL A 315 14.10 7.41 -7.94
N GLU A 316 14.32 7.75 -6.67
CA GLU A 316 15.19 7.01 -5.76
C GLU A 316 14.37 6.45 -4.59
N GLY A 317 14.93 5.44 -3.90
CA GLY A 317 14.31 4.87 -2.70
C GLY A 317 13.02 4.08 -2.97
N LEU A 318 12.84 3.55 -4.18
CA LEU A 318 11.70 2.68 -4.45
C LEU A 318 11.84 1.35 -3.68
N PRO A 319 10.74 0.81 -3.13
CA PRO A 319 10.71 -0.50 -2.50
C PRO A 319 11.23 -1.60 -3.44
N THR A 320 12.17 -2.42 -2.96
CA THR A 320 12.69 -3.60 -3.67
C THR A 320 12.45 -4.86 -2.84
N HIS A 321 11.56 -5.73 -3.30
CA HIS A 321 11.32 -7.03 -2.66
C HIS A 321 12.20 -8.11 -3.30
N THR A 322 12.88 -8.91 -2.49
CA THR A 322 13.66 -10.08 -2.94
C THR A 322 12.92 -11.35 -2.56
N PHE A 323 12.79 -12.28 -3.51
CA PHE A 323 12.10 -13.55 -3.30
C PHE A 323 12.91 -14.71 -3.90
N HIS A 324 12.67 -15.92 -3.41
CA HIS A 324 13.29 -17.12 -3.94
C HIS A 324 12.50 -17.65 -5.14
N THR A 325 13.20 -17.97 -6.23
CA THR A 325 12.62 -18.62 -7.41
C THR A 325 12.50 -20.13 -7.20
N ASP A 326 11.73 -20.81 -8.05
CA ASP A 326 11.64 -22.29 -8.05
C ASP A 326 12.99 -22.98 -8.25
N GLU A 327 13.93 -22.29 -8.90
CA GLU A 327 15.28 -22.78 -9.17
C GLU A 327 16.23 -22.57 -7.97
N GLY A 328 15.75 -21.93 -6.90
CA GLY A 328 16.49 -21.65 -5.67
C GLY A 328 17.28 -20.33 -5.71
N ASP A 329 17.24 -19.61 -6.83
CA ASP A 329 17.92 -18.33 -6.97
C ASP A 329 17.16 -17.21 -6.27
N ILE A 330 17.87 -16.19 -5.79
CA ILE A 330 17.28 -14.97 -5.25
C ILE A 330 17.03 -14.01 -6.40
N ALA A 331 15.76 -13.72 -6.67
CA ALA A 331 15.33 -12.74 -7.65
C ALA A 331 14.83 -11.46 -6.97
N LEU A 332 15.05 -10.33 -7.62
CA LEU A 332 14.54 -9.03 -7.18
C LEU A 332 13.29 -8.68 -8.00
N LYS A 333 12.20 -8.36 -7.31
CA LYS A 333 10.99 -7.83 -7.92
C LYS A 333 11.26 -6.42 -8.42
N CYS A 334 10.95 -6.17 -9.69
CA CYS A 334 11.08 -4.85 -10.27
C CYS A 334 10.18 -3.85 -9.51
N PRO A 335 10.68 -2.67 -9.08
CA PRO A 335 9.86 -1.68 -8.38
C PRO A 335 8.80 -0.98 -9.26
N THR A 336 8.92 -1.13 -10.58
CA THR A 336 7.87 -0.84 -11.55
C THR A 336 7.26 -2.16 -12.03
N GLU A 337 5.98 -2.16 -12.43
CA GLU A 337 5.30 -3.42 -12.84
C GLU A 337 6.06 -4.19 -13.93
N ILE A 338 6.76 -3.46 -14.80
CA ILE A 338 7.61 -4.04 -15.85
C ILE A 338 8.87 -3.22 -16.03
N ALA A 339 9.95 -3.88 -16.45
CA ALA A 339 11.15 -3.22 -16.95
C ALA A 339 10.95 -2.79 -18.41
N ILE A 340 11.02 -1.49 -18.68
CA ILE A 340 10.85 -0.91 -20.02
C ILE A 340 12.23 -0.76 -20.67
N THR A 341 12.39 -1.31 -21.88
CA THR A 341 13.63 -1.15 -22.67
C THR A 341 13.66 0.21 -23.36
N ASP A 342 14.84 0.73 -23.70
CA ASP A 342 15.01 2.02 -24.40
C ASP A 342 14.17 2.14 -25.68
N ARG A 343 14.08 1.04 -26.45
CA ARG A 343 13.23 1.02 -27.64
C ARG A 343 11.76 1.22 -27.28
N ARG A 344 11.30 0.58 -26.21
CA ARG A 344 9.91 0.62 -25.77
C ARG A 344 9.56 1.97 -25.13
N GLU A 345 10.48 2.54 -24.37
CA GLU A 345 10.37 3.91 -23.84
C GLU A 345 10.19 4.91 -24.98
N LYS A 346 11.00 4.81 -26.04
CA LYS A 346 10.84 5.67 -27.22
C LYS A 346 9.49 5.51 -27.90
N GLU A 347 9.03 4.26 -28.10
CA GLU A 347 7.71 3.98 -28.68
C GLU A 347 6.58 4.61 -27.83
N LEU A 348 6.67 4.55 -26.51
CA LEU A 348 5.70 5.17 -25.60
C LEU A 348 5.72 6.70 -25.67
N ASN A 349 6.92 7.30 -25.68
CA ASN A 349 7.10 8.74 -25.78
C ASN A 349 6.52 9.29 -27.10
N ASP A 350 6.76 8.62 -28.23
CA ASP A 350 6.16 8.98 -29.53
C ASP A 350 4.61 8.86 -29.50
N LEU A 351 4.08 8.01 -28.62
CA LEU A 351 2.65 7.83 -28.37
C LEU A 351 2.07 8.77 -27.30
N GLY A 352 2.90 9.63 -26.69
CA GLY A 352 2.49 10.66 -25.74
C GLY A 352 2.36 10.19 -24.28
N PHE A 353 3.20 9.24 -23.86
CA PHE A 353 3.30 8.74 -22.48
C PHE A 353 4.67 9.01 -21.86
#